data_AF-A0A6I2KXW5-F1
#
_entry.id   AF-A0A6I2KXW5-F1
#
_cell.length_a   1.000
_cell.length_b   1.000
_cell.length_c   1.000
_cell.angle_alpha   90.00
_cell.angle_beta   90.00
_cell.angle_gamma   90.00
#
_symmetry.space_group_name_H-M   'P 1'
#
loop_
_entity.id
_entity.type
_entity.pdbx_description
1 polymer ?
#
loop_
_entity_poly.entity_id
_entity_poly.type
_entity_poly.pdbx_seq_one_letter_code
_entity_poly.pdbx_strand_id
1 'polypeptide(L)'
;MSTSIVTRAVSFLQKRHPQAIVLHEAATLTSAGGPSFEFWRVIVQDPQAGLKLRAIVVPSFIPDDAIPVVIANLHGDFGKLDAATEVRSSNVYRPHEPEISTIDMPFSPRLVFYADAVRVNQEAISQACLAQGLFVEFVAENEMYDTLFISYGGPDEKAAASINSYLASHGVKTWFFPKDSVPGEKLHRTMSEGINSHARVLLLCSQHSLVRPGVLNEIERVLEREAREGGGTILIPVALDDFVYQDWAPKRPDLAIQVRDRVIPKLTRDKAGEIDVTSLDRVLAALNRRIH
;
A
#
# COMPACT_ATOMS: atom_id res chain seq x y z
N MET A 1 -11.16 -12.63 -3.90
CA MET A 1 -10.09 -13.16 -4.78
C MET A 1 -8.81 -12.47 -4.34
N SER A 2 -7.73 -13.21 -4.04
CA SER A 2 -6.45 -12.57 -3.70
C SER A 2 -5.96 -11.79 -4.92
N THR A 3 -5.90 -10.47 -4.80
CA THR A 3 -5.42 -9.58 -5.87
C THR A 3 -3.91 -9.77 -5.98
N SER A 4 -3.40 -10.14 -7.16
CA SER A 4 -1.96 -10.40 -7.35
C SER A 4 -1.13 -9.14 -7.08
N ILE A 5 0.10 -9.30 -6.56
CA ILE A 5 1.03 -8.19 -6.28
C ILE A 5 1.23 -7.27 -7.49
N VAL A 6 1.28 -7.82 -8.71
CA VAL A 6 1.42 -7.02 -9.93
C VAL A 6 0.24 -6.06 -10.13
N THR A 7 -0.98 -6.47 -9.79
CA THR A 7 -2.16 -5.58 -9.86
C THR A 7 -2.02 -4.40 -8.90
N ARG A 8 -1.50 -4.64 -7.69
CA ARG A 8 -1.24 -3.59 -6.69
C ARG A 8 -0.12 -2.65 -7.14
N ALA A 9 0.97 -3.20 -7.66
CA ALA A 9 2.08 -2.44 -8.22
C ALA A 9 1.65 -1.56 -9.40
N VAL A 10 0.84 -2.10 -10.33
CA VAL A 10 0.27 -1.33 -11.45
C VAL A 10 -0.61 -0.21 -10.95
N SER A 11 -1.48 -0.46 -9.96
CA SER A 11 -2.33 0.58 -9.36
C SER A 11 -1.49 1.69 -8.70
N PHE A 12 -0.42 1.32 -7.97
CA PHE A 12 0.54 2.27 -7.39
C PHE A 12 1.20 3.16 -8.47
N LEU A 13 1.74 2.54 -9.52
CA LEU A 13 2.41 3.27 -10.62
C LEU A 13 1.43 4.15 -11.40
N GLN A 14 0.22 3.68 -11.68
CA GLN A 14 -0.82 4.44 -12.37
C GLN A 14 -1.26 5.66 -11.55
N LYS A 15 -1.35 5.56 -10.22
CA LYS A 15 -1.65 6.71 -9.36
C LYS A 15 -0.54 7.74 -9.35
N ARG A 16 0.72 7.29 -9.36
CA ARG A 16 1.90 8.17 -9.40
C ARG A 16 2.06 8.85 -10.77
N HIS A 17 1.62 8.18 -11.83
CA HIS A 17 1.65 8.68 -13.21
C HIS A 17 0.25 8.58 -13.85
N PRO A 18 -0.69 9.48 -13.50
CA PRO A 18 -2.10 9.35 -13.89
C PRO A 18 -2.35 9.32 -15.40
N GLN A 19 -1.49 9.95 -16.19
CA GLN A 19 -1.60 10.06 -17.65
C GLN A 19 -0.72 9.05 -18.40
N ALA A 20 0.05 8.23 -17.67
CA ALA A 20 0.95 7.26 -18.28
C ALA A 20 0.22 5.96 -18.62
N ILE A 21 0.75 5.27 -19.61
CA ILE A 21 0.38 3.89 -19.92
C ILE A 21 1.28 2.97 -19.10
N VAL A 22 0.68 2.11 -18.27
CA VAL A 22 1.40 1.13 -17.45
C VAL A 22 1.21 -0.26 -18.03
N LEU A 23 2.29 -0.84 -18.55
CA LEU A 23 2.31 -2.18 -19.17
C LEU A 23 3.14 -3.13 -18.31
N HIS A 24 2.74 -4.40 -18.23
CA HIS A 24 3.48 -5.40 -17.47
C HIS A 24 3.59 -6.75 -18.20
N GLU A 25 4.67 -7.48 -17.94
CA GLU A 25 4.92 -8.83 -18.45
C GLU A 25 5.43 -9.72 -17.30
N ALA A 26 4.87 -10.92 -17.16
CA ALA A 26 5.39 -11.92 -16.26
C ALA A 26 6.74 -12.46 -16.77
N ALA A 27 7.60 -12.84 -15.86
CA ALA A 27 8.91 -13.41 -16.15
C ALA A 27 9.22 -14.47 -15.12
N THR A 28 9.97 -15.48 -15.52
CA THR A 28 10.40 -16.53 -14.61
C THR A 28 11.89 -16.71 -14.76
N LEU A 29 12.61 -16.68 -13.64
CA LEU A 29 14.03 -16.98 -13.60
C LEU A 29 14.25 -18.26 -12.80
N THR A 30 15.10 -19.14 -13.31
CA THR A 30 15.55 -20.32 -12.58
C THR A 30 16.95 -20.06 -12.07
N SER A 31 17.11 -20.07 -10.74
CA SER A 31 18.41 -19.86 -10.10
C SER A 31 19.34 -21.05 -10.37
N ALA A 32 20.66 -20.86 -10.25
CA ALA A 32 21.63 -21.90 -10.59
C ALA A 32 21.59 -23.04 -9.55
N GLY A 33 20.73 -24.05 -9.80
CA GLY A 33 20.49 -25.17 -8.90
C GLY A 33 19.40 -24.92 -7.84
N GLY A 34 18.61 -23.85 -7.97
CA GLY A 34 17.54 -23.49 -7.04
C GLY A 34 16.14 -23.42 -7.67
N PRO A 35 15.12 -22.99 -6.90
CA PRO A 35 13.75 -22.91 -7.37
C PRO A 35 13.58 -21.82 -8.44
N SER A 36 12.62 -22.04 -9.34
CA SER A 36 12.14 -21.01 -10.26
C SER A 36 11.32 -19.97 -9.48
N PHE A 37 11.53 -18.69 -9.73
CA PHE A 37 10.70 -17.63 -9.16
C PHE A 37 10.11 -16.74 -10.25
N GLU A 38 8.86 -16.33 -10.02
CA GLU A 38 8.13 -15.42 -10.88
C GLU A 38 8.33 -13.97 -10.41
N PHE A 39 8.50 -13.08 -11.38
CA PHE A 39 8.52 -11.64 -11.19
C PHE A 39 7.84 -10.95 -12.36
N TRP A 40 7.53 -9.67 -12.22
CA TRP A 40 6.97 -8.87 -13.31
C TRP A 40 7.90 -7.73 -13.69
N ARG A 41 8.01 -7.53 -14.99
CA ARG A 41 8.59 -6.34 -15.60
C ARG A 41 7.45 -5.38 -15.88
N VAL A 42 7.60 -4.13 -15.49
CA VAL A 42 6.60 -3.08 -15.73
C VAL A 42 7.26 -1.88 -16.39
N ILE A 43 6.62 -1.32 -17.41
CA ILE A 43 7.00 -0.03 -18.01
C ILE A 43 5.89 0.97 -17.77
N VAL A 44 6.28 2.18 -17.40
CA VAL A 44 5.40 3.35 -17.36
C VAL A 44 5.85 4.28 -18.48
N GLN A 45 5.01 4.46 -19.50
CA GLN A 45 5.24 5.41 -20.59
C GLN A 45 4.44 6.68 -20.30
N ASP A 46 5.13 7.76 -19.90
CA ASP A 46 4.49 9.03 -19.53
C ASP A 46 4.70 10.08 -20.65
N PRO A 47 3.72 10.26 -21.55
CA PRO A 47 3.88 11.17 -22.67
C PRO A 47 3.93 12.65 -22.27
N GLN A 48 3.38 13.01 -21.10
CA GLN A 48 3.45 14.40 -20.61
C GLN A 48 4.82 14.70 -20.00
N ALA A 49 5.39 13.74 -19.27
CA ALA A 49 6.75 13.88 -18.73
C ALA A 49 7.84 13.66 -19.79
N GLY A 50 7.50 13.05 -20.93
CA GLY A 50 8.44 12.76 -22.01
C GLY A 50 9.49 11.71 -21.64
N LEU A 51 9.18 10.80 -20.72
CA LEU A 51 10.11 9.80 -20.20
C LEU A 51 9.43 8.45 -19.97
N LYS A 52 10.24 7.39 -19.98
CA LYS A 52 9.83 6.04 -19.61
C LYS A 52 10.43 5.63 -18.28
N LEU A 53 9.66 4.98 -17.42
CA LEU A 53 10.14 4.40 -16.17
C LEU A 53 10.07 2.88 -16.25
N ARG A 54 11.08 2.22 -15.70
CA ARG A 54 11.10 0.77 -15.54
C ARG A 54 10.79 0.43 -14.09
N ALA A 55 10.00 -0.62 -13.88
CA ALA A 55 9.82 -1.22 -12.58
C ALA A 55 9.95 -2.75 -12.63
N ILE A 56 10.50 -3.32 -11.57
CA ILE A 56 10.53 -4.77 -11.31
C ILE A 56 9.65 -5.02 -10.11
N VAL A 57 8.69 -5.92 -10.24
CA VAL A 57 7.75 -6.29 -9.18
C VAL A 57 8.04 -7.72 -8.75
N VAL A 58 8.24 -7.94 -7.45
CA VAL A 58 8.50 -9.27 -6.89
C VAL A 58 7.63 -9.59 -5.69
N PRO A 59 7.03 -10.80 -5.59
CA PRO A 59 6.13 -11.14 -4.49
C PRO A 59 6.78 -10.96 -3.13
N SER A 60 7.96 -11.53 -2.91
CA SER A 60 8.52 -11.57 -1.56
C SER A 60 10.03 -11.75 -1.46
N PHE A 61 10.68 -12.28 -2.49
CA PHE A 61 12.09 -12.64 -2.44
C PHE A 61 12.66 -12.77 -3.85
N ILE A 62 13.89 -12.31 -4.03
CA ILE A 62 14.76 -12.67 -5.16
C ILE A 62 15.98 -13.37 -4.54
N PRO A 63 16.35 -14.58 -5.01
CA PRO A 63 17.62 -15.21 -4.66
C PRO A 63 18.83 -14.33 -4.96
N ASP A 64 19.81 -14.27 -4.06
CA ASP A 64 20.98 -13.41 -4.24
C ASP A 64 21.77 -13.72 -5.52
N ASP A 65 21.80 -14.99 -5.94
CA ASP A 65 22.41 -15.45 -7.19
C ASP A 65 21.64 -15.02 -8.44
N ALA A 66 20.34 -14.74 -8.30
CA ALA A 66 19.47 -14.29 -9.38
C ALA A 66 19.53 -12.78 -9.62
N ILE A 67 19.90 -11.98 -8.61
CA ILE A 67 19.95 -10.51 -8.70
C ILE A 67 20.79 -10.05 -9.90
N PRO A 68 22.04 -10.51 -10.10
CA PRO A 68 22.85 -10.05 -11.22
C PRO A 68 22.22 -10.39 -12.57
N VAL A 69 21.53 -11.52 -12.68
CA VAL A 69 20.89 -11.98 -13.93
C VAL A 69 19.68 -11.12 -14.28
N VAL A 70 18.83 -10.80 -13.30
CA VAL A 70 17.67 -9.91 -13.47
C VAL A 70 18.13 -8.50 -13.87
N ILE A 71 19.19 -8.00 -13.25
CA ILE A 71 19.67 -6.62 -13.48
C ILE A 71 20.45 -6.49 -14.79
N ALA A 72 21.29 -7.48 -15.15
CA ALA A 72 22.11 -7.42 -16.37
C ALA A 72 21.28 -7.38 -17.65
N ASN A 73 20.10 -8.02 -17.64
CA ASN A 73 19.26 -8.14 -18.84
C ASN A 73 18.17 -7.05 -18.95
N LEU A 74 18.06 -6.11 -18.00
CA LEU A 74 17.00 -5.09 -18.00
C LEU A 74 16.87 -4.36 -19.35
N HIS A 75 17.97 -3.95 -19.97
CA HIS A 75 17.91 -3.20 -21.23
C HIS A 75 17.30 -4.00 -22.39
N GLY A 76 17.58 -5.31 -22.49
CA GLY A 76 16.98 -6.16 -23.53
C GLY A 76 15.58 -6.63 -23.16
N ASP A 77 15.36 -6.91 -21.88
CA ASP A 77 14.14 -7.55 -21.37
C ASP A 77 12.91 -6.65 -21.40
N PHE A 78 13.10 -5.33 -21.39
CA PHE A 78 12.02 -4.35 -21.51
C PHE A 78 11.66 -4.02 -22.96
N GLY A 79 12.45 -4.43 -23.94
CA GLY A 79 12.25 -4.05 -25.35
C GLY A 79 10.89 -4.48 -25.92
N LYS A 80 10.39 -5.66 -25.52
CA LYS A 80 9.06 -6.13 -25.93
C LYS A 80 7.93 -5.28 -25.37
N LEU A 81 8.02 -4.93 -24.07
CA LEU A 81 7.03 -4.08 -23.42
C LEU A 81 7.06 -2.66 -23.98
N ASP A 82 8.25 -2.14 -24.28
CA ASP A 82 8.40 -0.79 -24.83
C ASP A 82 7.82 -0.67 -26.24
N ALA A 83 8.04 -1.69 -27.07
CA ALA A 83 7.50 -1.76 -28.42
C ALA A 83 5.99 -2.15 -28.47
N ALA A 84 5.39 -2.55 -27.35
CA ALA A 84 4.01 -3.05 -27.33
C ALA A 84 2.97 -1.94 -27.53
N THR A 85 3.30 -0.68 -27.24
CA THR A 85 2.39 0.46 -27.41
C THR A 85 3.16 1.71 -27.80
N GLU A 86 2.65 2.40 -28.82
CA GLU A 86 3.18 3.67 -29.29
C GLU A 86 2.08 4.73 -29.23
N VAL A 87 2.36 5.85 -28.55
CA VAL A 87 1.56 7.07 -28.65
C VAL A 87 2.38 8.10 -29.41
N ARG A 88 1.78 8.62 -30.47
CA ARG A 88 2.35 9.66 -31.31
C ARG A 88 1.61 10.97 -31.09
N SER A 89 2.36 12.01 -30.79
CA SER A 89 1.84 13.37 -30.61
C SER A 89 2.44 14.29 -31.67
N SER A 90 1.58 14.88 -32.49
CA SER A 90 1.96 15.85 -33.52
C SER A 90 1.14 17.13 -33.40
N ASN A 91 1.70 18.23 -33.88
CA ASN A 91 1.02 19.51 -33.94
C ASN A 91 0.28 19.66 -35.27
N VAL A 92 -1.05 19.52 -35.25
CA VAL A 92 -1.89 19.59 -36.46
C VAL A 92 -1.75 20.95 -37.19
N TYR A 93 -1.43 22.03 -36.47
CA TYR A 93 -1.22 23.35 -37.05
C TYR A 93 0.23 23.60 -37.51
N ARG A 94 1.15 22.67 -37.21
CA ARG A 94 2.55 22.71 -37.64
C ARG A 94 3.01 21.32 -38.11
N PRO A 95 2.50 20.85 -39.26
CA PRO A 95 2.71 19.49 -39.75
C PRO A 95 4.15 19.16 -40.15
N HIS A 96 5.04 20.17 -40.20
CA HIS A 96 6.47 20.00 -40.48
C HIS A 96 7.32 19.86 -39.20
N GLU A 97 6.75 20.09 -38.02
CA GLU A 97 7.46 19.84 -36.75
C GLU A 97 7.55 18.33 -36.48
N PRO A 98 8.63 17.86 -35.84
CA PRO A 98 8.80 16.44 -35.51
C PRO A 98 7.65 15.92 -34.63
N GLU A 99 7.16 14.74 -34.99
CA GLU A 99 6.23 13.98 -34.14
C GLU A 99 6.98 13.41 -32.93
N ILE A 100 6.38 13.51 -31.75
CA ILE A 100 6.93 12.91 -30.52
C ILE A 100 6.31 11.53 -30.35
N SER A 101 7.12 10.49 -30.39
CA SER A 101 6.73 9.11 -30.11
C SER A 101 7.14 8.69 -28.71
N THR A 102 6.29 7.92 -28.02
CA THR A 102 6.67 7.28 -26.75
C THR A 102 7.81 6.28 -26.90
N ILE A 103 8.03 5.71 -28.09
CA ILE A 103 9.16 4.80 -28.35
C ILE A 103 10.49 5.57 -28.27
N ASP A 104 10.52 6.81 -28.78
CA ASP A 104 11.72 7.65 -28.82
C ASP A 104 12.05 8.31 -27.48
N MET A 105 11.15 8.20 -26.49
CA MET A 105 11.38 8.76 -25.16
C MET A 105 12.56 8.06 -24.46
N PRO A 106 13.37 8.80 -23.69
CA PRO A 106 14.43 8.19 -22.91
C PRO A 106 13.87 7.40 -21.72
N PHE A 107 14.56 6.31 -21.37
CA PHE A 107 14.34 5.67 -20.08
C PHE A 107 14.98 6.50 -18.96
N SER A 108 14.22 6.71 -17.90
CA SER A 108 14.74 7.22 -16.63
C SER A 108 15.88 6.32 -16.14
N PRO A 109 16.95 6.92 -15.56
CA PRO A 109 17.99 6.16 -14.88
C PRO A 109 17.47 5.55 -13.57
N ARG A 110 16.25 5.91 -13.12
CA ARG A 110 15.61 5.31 -11.95
C ARG A 110 14.90 4.01 -12.34
N LEU A 111 15.14 2.96 -11.57
CA LEU A 111 14.43 1.69 -11.60
C LEU A 111 13.60 1.58 -10.32
N VAL A 112 12.29 1.39 -10.44
CA VAL A 112 11.44 1.11 -9.27
C VAL A 112 11.51 -0.38 -8.98
N PHE A 113 11.81 -0.73 -7.74
CA PHE A 113 11.77 -2.11 -7.27
C PHE A 113 10.63 -2.26 -6.29
N TYR A 114 9.53 -2.87 -6.74
CA TYR A 114 8.30 -3.02 -5.98
C TYR A 114 8.20 -4.41 -5.36
N ALA A 115 7.93 -4.51 -4.07
CA ALA A 115 7.74 -5.79 -3.39
C ALA A 115 6.69 -5.71 -2.26
N ASP A 116 6.12 -6.84 -1.85
CA ASP A 116 5.20 -6.84 -0.69
C ASP A 116 5.95 -6.51 0.61
N ALA A 117 7.23 -6.92 0.70
CA ALA A 117 8.11 -6.57 1.80
C ALA A 117 9.56 -6.41 1.34
N VAL A 118 10.32 -5.51 1.98
CA VAL A 118 11.79 -5.49 1.87
C VAL A 118 12.37 -6.74 2.53
N ARG A 119 12.45 -7.82 1.78
CA ARG A 119 13.14 -9.07 2.14
C ARG A 119 14.16 -9.49 1.10
N VAL A 120 14.59 -8.52 0.32
CA VAL A 120 15.61 -8.67 -0.70
C VAL A 120 16.90 -8.03 -0.21
N ASN A 121 18.03 -8.54 -0.69
CA ASN A 121 19.33 -7.96 -0.41
C ASN A 121 19.44 -6.60 -1.15
N GLN A 122 18.93 -5.53 -0.51
CA GLN A 122 18.85 -4.19 -1.11
C GLN A 122 20.23 -3.66 -1.48
N GLU A 123 21.26 -3.98 -0.70
CA GLU A 123 22.64 -3.60 -1.00
C GLU A 123 23.11 -4.27 -2.28
N ALA A 124 22.93 -5.59 -2.42
CA ALA A 124 23.28 -6.31 -3.64
C ALA A 124 22.52 -5.80 -4.87
N ILE A 125 21.21 -5.54 -4.75
CA ILE A 125 20.40 -4.97 -5.84
C ILE A 125 20.89 -3.57 -6.20
N SER A 126 21.14 -2.71 -5.22
CA SER A 126 21.61 -1.35 -5.45
C SER A 126 22.97 -1.35 -6.15
N GLN A 127 23.91 -2.20 -5.70
CA GLN A 127 25.23 -2.32 -6.32
C GLN A 127 25.14 -2.86 -7.76
N ALA A 128 24.31 -3.89 -8.00
CA ALA A 128 24.10 -4.44 -9.34
C ALA A 128 23.51 -3.40 -10.30
N CYS A 129 22.54 -2.60 -9.83
CA CYS A 129 21.93 -1.54 -10.63
C CYS A 129 22.88 -0.37 -10.88
N LEU A 130 23.64 0.05 -9.87
CA LEU A 130 24.64 1.11 -10.02
C LEU A 130 25.72 0.72 -11.03
N ALA A 131 26.11 -0.56 -11.08
CA ALA A 131 27.04 -1.07 -12.11
C ALA A 131 26.49 -0.94 -13.54
N GLN A 132 25.16 -0.82 -13.71
CA GLN A 132 24.48 -0.56 -14.98
C GLN A 132 24.10 0.93 -15.17
N GLY A 133 24.53 1.82 -14.28
CA GLY A 133 24.17 3.24 -14.29
C GLY A 133 22.72 3.53 -13.87
N LEU A 134 22.09 2.61 -13.12
CA LEU A 134 20.72 2.74 -12.64
C LEU A 134 20.68 3.04 -11.13
N PHE A 135 19.75 3.91 -10.74
CA PHE A 135 19.41 4.17 -9.34
C PHE A 135 18.15 3.40 -8.98
N VAL A 136 18.16 2.65 -7.89
CA VAL A 136 17.01 1.86 -7.46
C VAL A 136 16.20 2.64 -6.43
N GLU A 137 14.89 2.74 -6.67
CA GLU A 137 13.92 3.15 -5.68
C GLU A 137 13.19 1.90 -5.19
N PHE A 138 13.47 1.48 -3.95
CA PHE A 138 12.72 0.39 -3.33
C PHE A 138 11.37 0.91 -2.85
N VAL A 139 10.32 0.19 -3.22
CA VAL A 139 8.96 0.48 -2.78
C VAL A 139 8.41 -0.82 -2.21
N ALA A 140 8.34 -0.90 -0.88
CA ALA A 140 7.80 -2.06 -0.21
C ALA A 140 6.42 -1.77 0.36
N GLU A 141 5.43 -2.64 0.11
CA GLU A 141 4.06 -2.39 0.57
C GLU A 141 3.99 -2.22 2.09
N ASN A 142 4.79 -2.98 2.84
CA ASN A 142 4.88 -2.85 4.30
C ASN A 142 5.42 -1.49 4.78
N GLU A 143 6.15 -0.76 3.93
CA GLU A 143 6.67 0.59 4.17
C GLU A 143 5.79 1.67 3.51
N MET A 144 4.96 1.31 2.52
CA MET A 144 3.98 2.23 1.94
C MET A 144 2.85 2.60 2.91
N TYR A 145 2.66 1.84 3.99
CA TYR A 145 1.70 2.15 5.04
C TYR A 145 2.38 2.54 6.36
N ASP A 146 3.22 3.58 6.29
CA ASP A 146 4.07 4.08 7.39
C ASP A 146 3.32 4.63 8.60
N THR A 147 1.99 4.70 8.57
CA THR A 147 1.20 5.21 9.70
C THR A 147 -0.05 4.38 9.94
N LEU A 148 -0.32 4.07 11.21
CA LEU A 148 -1.57 3.48 11.65
C LEU A 148 -2.46 4.56 12.27
N PHE A 149 -3.57 4.87 11.62
CA PHE A 149 -4.60 5.72 12.18
C PHE A 149 -5.49 4.91 13.11
N ILE A 150 -5.71 5.37 14.36
CA ILE A 150 -6.62 4.72 15.30
C ILE A 150 -7.97 5.46 15.28
N SER A 151 -9.00 4.84 14.70
CA SER A 151 -10.36 5.37 14.63
C SER A 151 -11.18 4.88 15.83
N TYR A 152 -11.73 5.82 16.59
CA TYR A 152 -12.50 5.56 17.81
C TYR A 152 -13.43 6.74 18.14
N GLY A 153 -14.45 6.48 18.96
CA GLY A 153 -15.29 7.50 19.58
C GLY A 153 -14.70 8.01 20.89
N GLY A 154 -14.81 9.30 21.18
CA GLY A 154 -14.20 9.94 22.37
C GLY A 154 -14.26 9.16 23.70
N PRO A 155 -15.36 8.47 24.07
CA PRO A 155 -15.40 7.65 25.30
C PRO A 155 -14.37 6.51 25.35
N ASP A 156 -13.89 6.05 24.20
CA ASP A 156 -12.86 5.01 24.07
C ASP A 156 -11.43 5.57 24.02
N GLU A 157 -11.23 6.88 24.28
CA GLU A 157 -9.91 7.52 24.21
C GLU A 157 -8.87 6.85 25.11
N LYS A 158 -9.26 6.46 26.34
CA LYS A 158 -8.34 5.75 27.25
C LYS A 158 -7.87 4.42 26.64
N ALA A 159 -8.79 3.67 26.03
CA ALA A 159 -8.48 2.42 25.33
C ALA A 159 -7.56 2.69 24.13
N ALA A 160 -7.89 3.67 23.30
CA ALA A 160 -7.08 4.06 22.16
C ALA A 160 -5.66 4.51 22.56
N ALA A 161 -5.51 5.24 23.68
CA ALA A 161 -4.22 5.66 24.22
C ALA A 161 -3.35 4.50 24.72
N SER A 162 -3.95 3.50 25.38
CA SER A 162 -3.25 2.28 25.80
C SER A 162 -2.78 1.47 24.60
N ILE A 163 -3.65 1.25 23.60
CA ILE A 163 -3.30 0.58 22.35
C ILE A 163 -2.18 1.33 21.63
N ASN A 164 -2.32 2.65 21.50
CA ASN A 164 -1.32 3.50 20.87
C ASN A 164 0.07 3.34 21.53
N SER A 165 0.14 3.44 22.86
CA SER A 165 1.38 3.30 23.61
C SER A 165 2.03 1.93 23.39
N TYR A 166 1.23 0.87 23.37
CA TYR A 166 1.71 -0.49 23.13
C TYR A 166 2.21 -0.68 21.68
N LEU A 167 1.48 -0.19 20.68
CA LEU A 167 1.91 -0.30 19.29
C LEU A 167 3.18 0.52 19.02
N ALA A 168 3.27 1.73 19.58
CA ALA A 168 4.44 2.59 19.48
C ALA A 168 5.69 1.95 20.13
N SER A 169 5.55 1.29 21.28
CA SER A 169 6.67 0.59 21.92
C SER A 169 7.17 -0.62 21.12
N HIS A 170 6.37 -1.11 20.17
CA HIS A 170 6.73 -2.19 19.23
C HIS A 170 7.10 -1.67 17.84
N GLY A 171 7.40 -0.36 17.71
CA GLY A 171 7.92 0.24 16.47
C GLY A 171 6.85 0.55 15.42
N VAL A 172 5.56 0.41 15.74
CA VAL A 172 4.48 0.84 14.83
C VAL A 172 4.30 2.35 14.97
N LYS A 173 4.53 3.08 13.88
CA LYS A 173 4.23 4.51 13.83
C LYS A 173 2.73 4.72 13.73
N THR A 174 2.17 5.37 14.73
CA THR A 174 0.73 5.63 14.87
C THR A 174 0.45 7.12 14.72
N TRP A 175 -0.76 7.46 14.29
CA TRP A 175 -1.28 8.83 14.34
C TRP A 175 -2.41 8.87 15.37
N PHE A 176 -2.22 9.65 16.45
CA PHE A 176 -3.12 9.70 17.60
C PHE A 176 -3.55 11.14 17.88
N PHE A 177 -4.82 11.43 17.56
CA PHE A 177 -5.39 12.77 17.53
C PHE A 177 -5.12 13.64 18.78
N PRO A 178 -5.24 13.15 20.04
CA PRO A 178 -4.94 13.96 21.23
C PRO A 178 -3.48 14.45 21.32
N LYS A 179 -2.54 13.78 20.66
CA LYS A 179 -1.11 14.16 20.63
C LYS A 179 -0.73 14.93 19.36
N ASP A 180 -1.39 14.65 18.23
CA ASP A 180 -0.94 15.09 16.91
C ASP A 180 -1.84 16.17 16.24
N SER A 181 -2.92 16.60 16.89
CA SER A 181 -3.84 17.62 16.35
C SER A 181 -3.36 19.07 16.53
N VAL A 182 -3.66 19.94 15.54
CA VAL A 182 -3.43 21.39 15.64
C VAL A 182 -4.63 22.05 16.33
N PRO A 183 -4.44 22.87 17.38
CA PRO A 183 -5.54 23.58 18.04
C PRO A 183 -6.34 24.45 17.05
N GLY A 184 -7.68 24.27 17.03
CA GLY A 184 -8.59 25.03 16.16
C GLY A 184 -9.08 24.28 14.91
N GLU A 185 -8.52 23.11 14.60
CA GLU A 185 -9.05 22.27 13.53
C GLU A 185 -10.32 21.51 13.97
N LYS A 186 -11.29 21.41 13.06
CA LYS A 186 -12.50 20.59 13.30
C LYS A 186 -12.08 19.12 13.33
N LEU A 187 -12.32 18.44 14.45
CA LEU A 187 -12.07 17.00 14.68
C LEU A 187 -12.37 16.13 13.44
N HIS A 188 -13.58 16.30 12.87
CA HIS A 188 -14.07 15.56 11.71
C HIS A 188 -13.29 15.86 10.41
N ARG A 189 -12.76 17.08 10.25
CA ARG A 189 -12.14 17.54 8.99
C ARG A 189 -10.70 17.05 8.85
N THR A 190 -9.91 17.12 9.92
CA THR A 190 -8.55 16.57 9.93
C THR A 190 -8.54 15.05 9.86
N MET A 191 -9.55 14.35 10.42
CA MET A 191 -9.69 12.89 10.27
C MET A 191 -10.09 12.48 8.84
N SER A 192 -10.95 13.28 8.21
CA SER A 192 -11.37 13.15 6.80
C SER A 192 -10.24 13.41 5.80
N GLU A 193 -9.35 14.37 6.10
CA GLU A 193 -8.19 14.75 5.29
C GLU A 193 -6.92 13.94 5.69
N GLY A 194 -6.92 13.33 6.88
CA GLY A 194 -5.78 12.65 7.52
C GLY A 194 -5.72 11.14 7.30
N ILE A 195 -6.70 10.53 6.62
CA ILE A 195 -6.47 9.25 5.95
C ILE A 195 -5.57 9.54 4.75
N ASN A 196 -4.29 9.77 5.03
CA ASN A 196 -3.25 9.86 4.02
C ASN A 196 -3.32 8.57 3.16
N SER A 197 -3.02 8.64 1.87
CA SER A 197 -3.03 7.48 0.96
C SER A 197 -2.03 6.36 1.34
N HIS A 198 -1.36 6.52 2.48
CA HIS A 198 -0.30 5.69 3.03
C HIS A 198 -0.59 5.31 4.49
N ALA A 199 -1.84 5.42 4.96
CA ALA A 199 -2.22 5.00 6.31
C ALA A 199 -3.13 3.76 6.31
N ARG A 200 -2.84 2.79 7.17
CA ARG A 200 -3.81 1.75 7.58
C ARG A 200 -4.69 2.31 8.69
N VAL A 201 -5.89 1.77 8.88
CA VAL A 201 -6.85 2.22 9.89
C VAL A 201 -7.17 1.10 10.86
N LEU A 202 -6.83 1.29 12.14
CA LEU A 202 -7.27 0.47 13.25
C LEU A 202 -8.62 1.01 13.76
N LEU A 203 -9.70 0.28 13.53
CA LEU A 203 -11.03 0.66 13.97
C LEU A 203 -11.36 0.02 15.32
N LEU A 204 -11.54 0.83 16.36
CA LEU A 204 -12.01 0.37 17.67
C LEU A 204 -13.54 0.23 17.63
N CYS A 205 -13.98 -1.01 17.52
CA CYS A 205 -15.38 -1.38 17.45
C CYS A 205 -15.97 -1.47 18.86
N SER A 206 -16.66 -0.42 19.27
CA SER A 206 -17.49 -0.38 20.48
C SER A 206 -18.86 0.21 20.16
N GLN A 207 -19.82 0.08 21.07
CA GLN A 207 -21.09 0.80 20.99
C GLN A 207 -20.88 2.32 20.92
N HIS A 208 -19.91 2.86 21.66
CA HIS A 208 -19.65 4.31 21.71
C HIS A 208 -18.94 4.85 20.46
N SER A 209 -18.21 3.99 19.76
CA SER A 209 -17.50 4.32 18.53
C SER A 209 -18.41 4.15 17.31
N LEU A 210 -19.08 3.01 17.17
CA LEU A 210 -19.82 2.62 15.97
C LEU A 210 -21.15 3.36 15.75
N VAL A 211 -21.64 4.10 16.74
CA VAL A 211 -22.81 4.99 16.61
C VAL A 211 -22.45 6.42 16.21
N ARG A 212 -21.17 6.78 16.19
CA ARG A 212 -20.75 8.16 15.91
C ARG A 212 -20.71 8.44 14.41
N PRO A 213 -21.35 9.53 13.94
CA PRO A 213 -21.32 9.88 12.51
C PRO A 213 -19.91 10.05 11.94
N GLY A 214 -18.96 10.60 12.72
CA GLY A 214 -17.57 10.74 12.28
C GLY A 214 -16.90 9.40 11.97
N VAL A 215 -17.03 8.43 12.89
CA VAL A 215 -16.47 7.07 12.72
C VAL A 215 -17.13 6.36 11.53
N LEU A 216 -18.45 6.49 11.36
CA LEU A 216 -19.15 5.90 10.22
C LEU A 216 -18.66 6.47 8.87
N ASN A 217 -18.47 7.79 8.79
CA ASN A 217 -17.92 8.44 7.60
C ASN A 217 -16.49 7.97 7.30
N GLU A 218 -15.67 7.72 8.33
CA GLU A 218 -14.32 7.18 8.17
C GLU A 218 -14.33 5.75 7.62
N ILE A 219 -15.19 4.88 8.18
CA ILE A 219 -15.35 3.50 7.69
C ILE A 219 -15.71 3.50 6.20
N GLU A 220 -16.69 4.32 5.81
CA GLU A 220 -17.12 4.46 4.41
C GLU A 220 -15.95 4.85 3.49
N ARG A 221 -15.19 5.89 3.85
CA ARG A 221 -14.04 6.34 3.05
C ARG A 221 -12.93 5.30 2.94
N VAL A 222 -12.66 4.57 4.01
CA VAL A 222 -11.63 3.52 3.99
C VAL A 222 -12.06 2.36 3.09
N LEU A 223 -13.32 1.93 3.17
CA LEU A 223 -13.84 0.86 2.32
C LEU A 223 -13.86 1.27 0.83
N GLU A 224 -14.26 2.50 0.53
CA GLU A 224 -14.18 3.06 -0.83
C GLU A 224 -12.73 3.08 -1.35
N ARG A 225 -11.78 3.43 -0.46
CA ARG A 225 -10.36 3.42 -0.77
C ARG A 225 -9.86 2.00 -1.06
N GLU A 226 -10.19 1.02 -0.23
CA GLU A 226 -9.82 -0.38 -0.46
C GLU A 226 -10.39 -0.89 -1.79
N ALA A 227 -11.64 -0.57 -2.12
CA ALA A 227 -12.24 -0.93 -3.39
C ALA A 227 -11.48 -0.34 -4.58
N ARG A 228 -11.09 0.95 -4.50
CA ARG A 228 -10.26 1.61 -5.51
C ARG A 228 -8.83 1.06 -5.59
N GLU A 229 -8.29 0.58 -4.47
CA GLU A 229 -6.94 0.00 -4.36
C GLU A 229 -6.87 -1.50 -4.67
N GLY A 230 -7.97 -2.10 -5.14
CA GLY A 230 -8.00 -3.50 -5.55
C GLY A 230 -8.08 -4.47 -4.37
N GLY A 231 -8.66 -4.08 -3.24
CA GLY A 231 -8.96 -4.96 -2.11
C GLY A 231 -7.83 -5.12 -1.09
N GLY A 232 -6.95 -4.13 -0.95
CA GLY A 232 -5.95 -4.10 0.13
C GLY A 232 -6.62 -4.15 1.52
N THR A 233 -5.92 -4.69 2.52
CA THR A 233 -6.40 -4.72 3.92
C THR A 233 -5.97 -3.44 4.64
N ILE A 234 -6.68 -2.35 4.37
CA ILE A 234 -6.44 -1.03 4.97
C ILE A 234 -7.19 -0.92 6.30
N LEU A 235 -8.43 -1.41 6.38
CA LEU A 235 -9.24 -1.41 7.60
C LEU A 235 -8.99 -2.66 8.44
N ILE A 236 -8.55 -2.44 9.69
CA ILE A 236 -8.29 -3.46 10.70
C ILE A 236 -9.27 -3.25 11.86
N PRO A 237 -10.42 -3.95 11.90
CA PRO A 237 -11.38 -3.82 12.98
C PRO A 237 -10.94 -4.61 14.21
N VAL A 238 -11.17 -4.04 15.40
CA VAL A 238 -10.89 -4.67 16.69
C VAL A 238 -12.01 -4.36 17.66
N ALA A 239 -12.58 -5.37 18.32
CA ALA A 239 -13.74 -5.21 19.19
C ALA A 239 -13.36 -4.91 20.64
N LEU A 240 -13.94 -3.84 21.20
CA LEU A 240 -13.89 -3.51 22.64
C LEU A 240 -15.09 -4.09 23.40
N ASP A 241 -16.19 -4.34 22.69
CA ASP A 241 -17.42 -4.97 23.20
C ASP A 241 -18.07 -5.85 22.12
N ASP A 242 -19.24 -6.42 22.40
CA ASP A 242 -19.93 -7.31 21.46
C ASP A 242 -20.83 -6.60 20.45
N PHE A 243 -20.93 -5.26 20.52
CA PHE A 243 -21.90 -4.48 19.74
C PHE A 243 -21.70 -4.67 18.22
N VAL A 244 -20.45 -4.77 17.78
CA VAL A 244 -20.12 -4.98 16.37
C VAL A 244 -20.65 -6.29 15.82
N TYR A 245 -20.75 -7.34 16.63
CA TYR A 245 -21.22 -8.66 16.19
C TYR A 245 -22.75 -8.77 16.24
N GLN A 246 -23.39 -8.03 17.14
CA GLN A 246 -24.79 -8.16 17.47
C GLN A 246 -25.57 -6.93 16.95
N ASP A 247 -25.77 -5.94 17.81
CA ASP A 247 -26.77 -4.89 17.63
C ASP A 247 -26.38 -3.80 16.64
N TRP A 248 -25.13 -3.77 16.17
CA TRP A 248 -24.70 -2.71 15.25
C TRP A 248 -25.42 -2.78 13.90
N ALA A 249 -26.28 -1.80 13.65
CA ALA A 249 -27.06 -1.64 12.43
C ALA A 249 -26.93 -0.20 11.91
N PRO A 250 -25.86 0.12 11.15
CA PRO A 250 -25.70 1.44 10.54
C PRO A 250 -26.78 1.67 9.47
N LYS A 251 -27.08 2.95 9.18
CA LYS A 251 -28.06 3.36 8.15
C LYS A 251 -27.76 2.74 6.77
N ARG A 252 -26.48 2.52 6.49
CA ARG A 252 -25.94 1.83 5.32
C ARG A 252 -25.57 0.39 5.73
N PRO A 253 -26.44 -0.62 5.47
CA PRO A 253 -26.22 -1.97 5.96
C PRO A 253 -24.96 -2.64 5.40
N ASP A 254 -24.53 -2.22 4.21
CA ASP A 254 -23.31 -2.69 3.55
C ASP A 254 -22.04 -2.44 4.37
N LEU A 255 -22.01 -1.37 5.19
CA LEU A 255 -20.87 -1.09 6.07
C LEU A 255 -20.70 -2.19 7.13
N ALA A 256 -21.80 -2.60 7.76
CA ALA A 256 -21.75 -3.64 8.79
C ALA A 256 -21.34 -4.99 8.20
N ILE A 257 -21.83 -5.32 7.00
CA ILE A 257 -21.44 -6.55 6.30
C ILE A 257 -19.93 -6.53 6.01
N GLN A 258 -19.42 -5.48 5.37
CA GLN A 258 -18.00 -5.38 4.98
C GLN A 258 -17.02 -5.35 6.18
N VAL A 259 -17.46 -4.82 7.33
CA VAL A 259 -16.66 -4.87 8.56
C VAL A 259 -16.71 -6.26 9.19
N ARG A 260 -17.88 -6.91 9.22
CA ARG A 260 -18.08 -8.26 9.78
C ARG A 260 -17.50 -9.38 8.93
N ASP A 261 -17.29 -9.16 7.65
CA ASP A 261 -16.58 -10.10 6.76
C ASP A 261 -15.08 -10.21 7.08
N ARG A 262 -14.59 -9.40 8.03
CA ARG A 262 -13.20 -9.42 8.50
C ARG A 262 -13.09 -10.21 9.80
N VAL A 263 -11.87 -10.70 10.07
CA VAL A 263 -11.53 -11.21 11.39
C VAL A 263 -11.44 -10.03 12.35
N ILE A 264 -12.37 -9.96 13.32
CA ILE A 264 -12.40 -8.95 14.36
C ILE A 264 -11.92 -9.60 15.67
N PRO A 265 -10.68 -9.38 16.14
CA PRO A 265 -10.29 -9.83 17.46
C PRO A 265 -11.00 -9.00 18.53
N LYS A 266 -11.49 -9.65 19.58
CA LYS A 266 -12.01 -8.99 20.77
C LYS A 266 -10.87 -8.75 21.76
N LEU A 267 -10.68 -7.51 22.18
CA LEU A 267 -9.72 -7.16 23.23
C LEU A 267 -10.31 -7.46 24.58
N THR A 268 -9.53 -8.13 25.41
CA THR A 268 -9.88 -8.40 26.81
C THR A 268 -9.44 -7.23 27.67
N ARG A 269 -10.13 -7.06 28.80
CA ARG A 269 -9.71 -6.15 29.85
C ARG A 269 -9.14 -6.94 31.02
N ASP A 270 -8.10 -6.42 31.63
CA ASP A 270 -7.53 -6.98 32.85
C ASP A 270 -8.43 -6.68 34.07
N LYS A 271 -8.01 -7.15 35.25
CA LYS A 271 -8.74 -6.96 36.50
C LYS A 271 -8.86 -5.49 36.92
N ALA A 272 -8.02 -4.60 36.38
CA ALA A 272 -8.06 -3.15 36.60
C ALA A 272 -8.94 -2.43 35.55
N GLY A 273 -9.52 -3.17 34.60
CA GLY A 273 -10.34 -2.62 33.52
C GLY A 273 -9.53 -2.03 32.36
N GLU A 274 -8.22 -2.23 32.34
CA GLU A 274 -7.32 -1.78 31.26
C GLU A 274 -7.23 -2.83 30.16
N ILE A 275 -6.84 -2.45 28.95
CA ILE A 275 -6.71 -3.39 27.84
C ILE A 275 -5.57 -4.36 28.13
N ASP A 276 -5.87 -5.65 28.06
CA ASP A 276 -4.90 -6.72 28.19
C ASP A 276 -3.99 -6.76 26.97
N VAL A 277 -2.71 -6.46 27.20
CA VAL A 277 -1.67 -6.41 26.18
C VAL A 277 -1.50 -7.72 25.41
N THR A 278 -1.80 -8.88 26.00
CA THR A 278 -1.73 -10.18 25.29
C THR A 278 -2.78 -10.29 24.18
N SER A 279 -3.90 -9.59 24.33
CA SER A 279 -4.94 -9.53 23.28
C SER A 279 -4.52 -8.68 22.08
N LEU A 280 -3.49 -7.82 22.24
CA LEU A 280 -2.93 -6.97 21.19
C LEU A 280 -1.85 -7.66 20.35
N ASP A 281 -1.29 -8.79 20.79
CA ASP A 281 -0.32 -9.57 20.01
C ASP A 281 -0.90 -9.99 18.64
N ARG A 282 -2.21 -10.28 18.59
CA ARG A 282 -2.92 -10.58 17.33
C ARG A 282 -3.03 -9.38 16.41
N VAL A 283 -3.17 -8.18 16.98
CA VAL A 283 -3.22 -6.92 16.23
C VAL A 283 -1.83 -6.59 15.69
N LEU A 284 -0.78 -6.72 16.51
CA LEU A 284 0.61 -6.62 16.04
C LEU A 284 0.92 -7.65 14.97
N ALA A 285 0.50 -8.89 15.15
CA ALA A 285 0.67 -9.93 14.14
C ALA A 285 -0.10 -9.60 12.86
N ALA A 286 -1.28 -8.98 12.93
CA ALA A 286 -2.02 -8.52 11.74
C ALA A 286 -1.34 -7.33 11.05
N LEU A 287 -0.77 -6.40 11.82
CA LEU A 287 0.00 -5.27 11.31
C LEU A 287 1.32 -5.71 10.66
N ASN A 288 1.93 -6.77 11.20
CA ASN A 288 3.14 -7.40 10.71
C ASN A 288 2.89 -8.54 9.71
N ARG A 289 1.63 -8.99 9.57
CA ARG A 289 1.23 -10.01 8.59
C ARG A 289 1.39 -9.38 7.23
N ARG A 290 2.43 -9.86 6.55
CA ARG A 290 2.67 -9.64 5.13
C ARG A 290 1.38 -10.03 4.41
N ILE A 291 0.86 -9.12 3.61
CA ILE A 291 -0.17 -9.43 2.63
C ILE A 291 0.46 -10.54 1.76
N HIS A 292 -0.08 -11.75 1.86
CA HIS A 292 0.36 -12.92 1.10
C HIS A 292 -0.30 -12.94 -0.27
#